data_AF-A0A7V9HY08-F1
#
_entry.id   AF-A0A7V9HY08-F1
#
_cell.length_a   1.000
_cell.length_b   1.000
_cell.length_c   1.000
_cell.angle_alpha   90.00
_cell.angle_beta   90.00
_cell.angle_gamma   90.00
#
_symmetry.space_group_name_H-M   'P 1'
#
loop_
_entity.id
_entity.type
_entity.pdbx_description
1 polymer ?
#
loop_
_entity_poly.entity_id
_entity_poly.type
_entity_poly.pdbx_seq_one_letter_code
_entity_poly.pdbx_strand_id
1 'polypeptide(L)'
;MPPISSSEILKLNPNRYQGGVGIWGAAPAIYDTTLLPLEHGVHVHARHKDGGKKAIDATYRGVQLLLSKRASDTPAVEISELDAIYFMVGSVFGYEMRFVECTFCKFPHLDKDWFSVHAHRTHLCSGCGKLFRDEVRGIGNPAVKIRSAFDHSHRLQPSQQSCDIRQSDYPGGIQIWGSNPALLWTANRDEEEGIHIHAFDHDGTTFLIDDTYSEVTIDNVRLDPKLVRVMMAQSALPYISGRVMDIFCQTCGTAHFDEGELALTPHNDHCCKSCGAKLRATGRLRKTVANPMYGVLDQLAVLAVREPQRHKPYLLTEI
;
A
#
# COMPACT_ATOMS: atom_id res chain seq x y z
N MET A 1 -8.57 16.83 3.41
CA MET A 1 -8.37 16.67 1.96
C MET A 1 -9.39 17.50 1.18
N PRO A 2 -8.99 18.18 0.09
CA PRO A 2 -9.94 18.85 -0.80
C PRO A 2 -10.87 17.83 -1.47
N PRO A 3 -12.12 18.23 -1.81
CA PRO A 3 -13.03 17.40 -2.59
C PRO A 3 -12.36 16.87 -3.87
N ILE A 4 -12.65 15.64 -4.25
CA ILE A 4 -12.16 15.05 -5.50
C ILE A 4 -12.97 15.64 -6.65
N SER A 5 -12.29 16.29 -7.59
CA SER A 5 -12.93 16.82 -8.80
C SER A 5 -13.21 15.69 -9.80
N SER A 6 -14.20 15.88 -10.66
CA SER A 6 -14.56 14.87 -11.67
C SER A 6 -13.42 14.51 -12.64
N SER A 7 -12.46 15.42 -12.87
CA SER A 7 -11.28 15.18 -13.71
C SER A 7 -10.24 14.29 -13.05
N GLU A 8 -10.27 14.15 -11.73
CA GLU A 8 -9.37 13.28 -10.95
C GLU A 8 -9.95 11.86 -10.75
N ILE A 9 -11.14 11.59 -11.32
CA ILE A 9 -11.84 10.32 -11.24
C ILE A 9 -11.78 9.60 -12.59
N LEU A 10 -11.14 8.43 -12.61
CA LEU A 10 -11.20 7.56 -13.79
C LEU A 10 -12.53 6.82 -13.84
N LYS A 11 -13.28 6.99 -14.94
CA LYS A 11 -14.41 6.13 -15.26
C LYS A 11 -13.93 4.93 -16.06
N LEU A 12 -13.99 3.75 -15.44
CA LEU A 12 -13.45 2.53 -16.02
C LEU A 12 -14.54 1.49 -16.24
N ASN A 13 -14.61 0.94 -17.44
CA ASN A 13 -15.38 -0.28 -17.71
C ASN A 13 -14.40 -1.43 -17.94
N PRO A 14 -14.23 -2.34 -16.97
CA PRO A 14 -13.29 -3.46 -17.09
C PRO A 14 -13.53 -4.34 -18.32
N ASN A 15 -14.78 -4.47 -18.79
CA ASN A 15 -15.14 -5.30 -19.95
C ASN A 15 -14.57 -4.76 -21.28
N ARG A 16 -14.03 -3.53 -21.32
CA ARG A 16 -13.34 -2.98 -22.50
C ARG A 16 -11.86 -3.38 -22.57
N TYR A 17 -11.34 -4.03 -21.54
CA TYR A 17 -9.92 -4.38 -21.38
C TYR A 17 -9.77 -5.89 -21.18
N GLN A 18 -9.91 -6.63 -22.28
CA GLN A 18 -9.85 -8.10 -22.28
C GLN A 18 -8.46 -8.65 -21.94
N GLY A 19 -7.41 -7.81 -22.00
CA GLY A 19 -6.07 -8.16 -21.54
C GLY A 19 -5.88 -8.07 -20.03
N GLY A 20 -6.92 -7.68 -19.30
CA GLY A 20 -6.92 -7.56 -17.86
C GLY A 20 -6.90 -6.11 -17.36
N VAL A 21 -7.49 -5.94 -16.20
CA VAL A 21 -7.47 -4.73 -15.38
C VAL A 21 -6.93 -5.09 -14.01
N GLY A 22 -5.94 -4.33 -13.55
CA GLY A 22 -5.43 -4.35 -12.19
C GLY A 22 -5.70 -3.02 -11.51
N ILE A 23 -6.18 -3.05 -10.25
CA ILE A 23 -6.44 -1.85 -9.46
C ILE A 23 -5.83 -2.04 -8.07
N TRP A 24 -5.04 -1.08 -7.61
CA TRP A 24 -4.38 -1.12 -6.29
C TRP A 24 -4.53 0.20 -5.55
N GLY A 25 -4.41 0.15 -4.22
CA GLY A 25 -4.08 1.34 -3.44
C GLY A 25 -2.62 1.71 -3.65
N ALA A 26 -2.36 2.84 -4.30
CA ALA A 26 -1.03 3.39 -4.45
C ALA A 26 -0.65 4.15 -3.18
N ALA A 27 0.24 3.56 -2.40
CA ALA A 27 0.99 4.26 -1.36
C ALA A 27 2.32 4.76 -1.94
N PRO A 28 2.90 5.82 -1.35
CA PRO A 28 4.27 6.21 -1.63
C PRO A 28 5.25 5.04 -1.61
N ALA A 29 6.25 5.09 -2.47
CA ALA A 29 7.38 4.17 -2.40
C ALA A 29 8.02 4.28 -1.01
N ILE A 30 8.43 3.14 -0.44
CA ILE A 30 9.14 3.15 0.85
C ILE A 30 10.56 3.68 0.69
N TYR A 31 11.09 3.63 -0.54
CA TYR A 31 12.38 4.15 -0.94
C TYR A 31 12.22 4.78 -2.31
N ASP A 32 12.56 6.06 -2.44
CA ASP A 32 12.45 6.84 -3.66
C ASP A 32 13.66 7.77 -3.77
N THR A 33 14.56 7.54 -4.73
CA THR A 33 15.70 8.44 -5.00
C THR A 33 15.49 9.28 -6.26
N THR A 34 14.29 9.28 -6.81
CA THR A 34 13.92 10.08 -7.98
C THR A 34 13.61 11.52 -7.58
N LEU A 35 13.31 12.36 -8.58
CA LEU A 35 12.74 13.69 -8.39
C LEU A 35 11.28 13.75 -8.87
N LEU A 36 10.66 12.58 -9.07
CA LEU A 36 9.30 12.49 -9.59
C LEU A 36 8.30 12.89 -8.51
N PRO A 37 7.14 13.44 -8.91
CA PRO A 37 6.05 13.69 -7.98
C PRO A 37 5.64 12.40 -7.25
N LEU A 38 5.26 12.56 -5.98
CA LEU A 38 4.79 11.47 -5.16
C LEU A 38 3.52 10.85 -5.74
N GLU A 39 3.61 9.57 -6.11
CA GLU A 39 2.44 8.80 -6.49
C GLU A 39 1.65 8.36 -5.25
N HIS A 40 0.36 8.67 -5.26
CA HIS A 40 -0.60 8.22 -4.26
C HIS A 40 -2.01 8.18 -4.87
N GLY A 41 -2.82 7.22 -4.47
CA GLY A 41 -4.22 7.14 -4.87
C GLY A 41 -4.67 5.74 -5.25
N VAL A 42 -5.40 5.66 -6.35
CA VAL A 42 -5.88 4.42 -6.96
C VAL A 42 -5.07 4.20 -8.23
N HIS A 43 -4.12 3.26 -8.18
CA HIS A 43 -3.29 2.93 -9.33
C HIS A 43 -4.01 1.92 -10.22
N VAL A 44 -4.02 2.17 -11.53
CA VAL A 44 -4.80 1.40 -12.50
C VAL A 44 -3.91 0.96 -13.65
N HIS A 45 -3.85 -0.35 -13.84
CA HIS A 45 -3.36 -0.99 -15.05
C HIS A 45 -4.54 -1.50 -15.87
N ALA A 46 -4.56 -1.24 -17.18
CA ALA A 46 -5.55 -1.84 -18.08
C ALA A 46 -4.95 -2.16 -19.44
N ARG A 47 -5.23 -3.35 -19.99
CA ARG A 47 -4.73 -3.81 -21.29
C ARG A 47 -5.88 -4.25 -22.19
N HIS A 48 -5.85 -3.86 -23.47
CA HIS A 48 -6.88 -4.31 -24.43
C HIS A 48 -6.72 -5.78 -24.80
N LYS A 49 -5.47 -6.29 -24.83
CA LYS A 49 -5.13 -7.66 -25.18
C LYS A 49 -4.13 -8.20 -24.17
N ASP A 50 -4.20 -9.50 -23.89
CA ASP A 50 -3.25 -10.14 -23.00
C ASP A 50 -1.82 -10.03 -23.54
N GLY A 51 -0.86 -9.78 -22.65
CA GLY A 51 0.53 -9.42 -22.99
C GLY A 51 0.70 -8.13 -23.79
N GLY A 52 -0.37 -7.46 -24.23
CA GLY A 52 -0.31 -6.22 -25.00
C GLY A 52 0.08 -5.03 -24.13
N LYS A 53 0.50 -3.91 -24.74
CA LYS A 53 0.89 -2.69 -24.00
C LYS A 53 -0.22 -2.21 -23.05
N LYS A 54 0.18 -1.64 -21.90
CA LYS A 54 -0.73 -0.97 -20.98
C LYS A 54 -1.41 0.19 -21.73
N ALA A 55 -2.73 0.15 -21.80
CA ALA A 55 -3.57 1.23 -22.34
C ALA A 55 -3.86 2.29 -21.26
N ILE A 56 -3.90 1.84 -20.00
CA ILE A 56 -3.89 2.70 -18.81
C ILE A 56 -2.77 2.18 -17.92
N ASP A 57 -1.94 3.13 -17.48
CA ASP A 57 -0.91 2.97 -16.47
C ASP A 57 -0.77 4.32 -15.76
N ALA A 58 -1.61 4.54 -14.77
CA ALA A 58 -1.71 5.82 -14.10
C ALA A 58 -2.40 5.70 -12.74
N THR A 59 -2.10 6.67 -11.88
CA THR A 59 -2.66 6.82 -10.55
C THR A 59 -3.70 7.95 -10.54
N TYR A 60 -4.87 7.68 -9.94
CA TYR A 60 -6.02 8.61 -9.87
C TYR A 60 -6.46 8.81 -8.42
N ARG A 61 -7.14 9.92 -8.11
CA ARG A 61 -7.69 10.11 -6.75
C ARG A 61 -8.98 9.33 -6.52
N GLY A 62 -9.64 8.90 -7.59
CA GLY A 62 -10.75 7.96 -7.50
C GLY A 62 -10.98 7.19 -8.79
N VAL A 63 -11.70 6.08 -8.67
CA VAL A 63 -12.11 5.23 -9.80
C VAL A 63 -13.59 4.89 -9.66
N GLN A 64 -14.33 5.09 -10.74
CA GLN A 64 -15.72 4.66 -10.89
C GLN A 64 -15.76 3.45 -11.84
N LEU A 65 -16.13 2.29 -11.31
CA LEU A 65 -16.28 1.06 -12.08
C LEU A 65 -17.70 0.96 -12.64
N LEU A 66 -17.81 0.72 -13.95
CA LEU A 66 -19.07 0.64 -14.67
C LEU A 66 -19.40 -0.82 -15.03
N LEU A 67 -20.64 -1.29 -14.74
CA LEU A 67 -21.09 -2.64 -15.12
C LEU A 67 -21.41 -2.76 -16.62
N SER A 68 -21.72 -1.65 -17.28
CA SER A 68 -22.29 -1.63 -18.62
C SER A 68 -21.42 -0.89 -19.64
N LYS A 69 -21.53 -1.27 -20.91
CA LYS A 69 -20.81 -0.68 -22.05
C LYS A 69 -21.14 0.80 -22.29
N ARG A 70 -22.24 1.33 -21.73
CA ARG A 70 -22.68 2.73 -21.95
C ARG A 70 -22.13 3.65 -20.86
N ALA A 71 -21.60 4.80 -21.26
CA ALA A 71 -21.00 5.80 -20.37
C ALA A 71 -22.04 6.57 -19.51
N SER A 72 -23.33 6.39 -19.78
CA SER A 72 -24.47 7.00 -19.09
C SER A 72 -24.93 6.24 -17.83
N ASP A 73 -24.33 5.10 -17.54
CA ASP A 73 -24.91 4.17 -16.57
C ASP A 73 -24.39 4.43 -15.15
N THR A 74 -25.25 4.15 -14.17
CA THR A 74 -24.93 4.28 -12.75
C THR A 74 -23.67 3.48 -12.42
N PRO A 75 -22.67 4.07 -11.77
CA PRO A 75 -21.47 3.35 -11.38
C PRO A 75 -21.82 2.18 -10.47
N ALA A 76 -21.19 1.03 -10.72
CA ALA A 76 -21.30 -0.17 -9.89
C ALA A 76 -20.75 0.11 -8.49
N VAL A 77 -19.57 0.72 -8.48
CA VAL A 77 -18.72 0.98 -7.33
C VAL A 77 -17.93 2.24 -7.63
N GLU A 78 -17.80 3.10 -6.63
CA GLU A 78 -16.87 4.23 -6.63
C GLU A 78 -15.89 4.03 -5.48
N ILE A 79 -14.62 4.33 -5.73
CA ILE A 79 -13.51 4.09 -4.81
C ILE A 79 -12.62 5.31 -4.83
N SER A 80 -12.39 5.89 -3.67
CA SER A 80 -11.43 6.97 -3.47
C SER A 80 -10.03 6.43 -3.16
N GLU A 81 -9.05 7.32 -3.24
CA GLU A 81 -7.69 7.09 -2.76
C GLU A 81 -7.64 6.54 -1.33
N LEU A 82 -8.49 7.04 -0.43
CA LEU A 82 -8.53 6.58 0.96
C LEU A 82 -9.08 5.15 1.06
N ASP A 83 -10.14 4.84 0.32
CA ASP A 83 -10.71 3.49 0.31
C ASP A 83 -9.65 2.47 -0.13
N ALA A 84 -8.92 2.79 -1.20
CA ALA A 84 -7.88 1.96 -1.78
C ALA A 84 -6.65 1.80 -0.87
N ILE A 85 -6.17 2.89 -0.27
CA ILE A 85 -5.02 2.86 0.65
C ILE A 85 -5.34 2.05 1.92
N TYR A 86 -6.49 2.27 2.56
CA TYR A 86 -6.83 1.51 3.76
C TYR A 86 -7.22 0.07 3.45
N PHE A 87 -7.67 -0.23 2.23
CA PHE A 87 -7.83 -1.60 1.79
C PHE A 87 -6.47 -2.31 1.67
N MET A 88 -5.46 -1.62 1.11
CA MET A 88 -4.09 -2.13 1.07
C MET A 88 -3.59 -2.42 2.49
N VAL A 89 -3.73 -1.48 3.42
CA VAL A 89 -3.30 -1.66 4.82
C VAL A 89 -3.97 -2.88 5.43
N GLY A 90 -5.31 -2.97 5.39
CA GLY A 90 -6.05 -4.11 5.93
C GLY A 90 -5.60 -5.44 5.33
N SER A 91 -5.37 -5.47 4.01
CA SER A 91 -4.96 -6.67 3.27
C SER A 91 -3.54 -7.12 3.62
N VAL A 92 -2.58 -6.21 3.81
CA VAL A 92 -1.19 -6.53 4.17
C VAL A 92 -1.10 -7.29 5.50
N PHE A 93 -1.97 -6.96 6.46
CA PHE A 93 -2.03 -7.62 7.76
C PHE A 93 -3.05 -8.76 7.84
N GLY A 94 -3.72 -9.08 6.72
CA GLY A 94 -4.69 -10.17 6.64
C GLY A 94 -5.99 -9.91 7.41
N TYR A 95 -6.35 -8.64 7.64
CA TYR A 95 -7.62 -8.30 8.28
C TYR A 95 -8.79 -8.48 7.32
N GLU A 96 -9.84 -9.13 7.81
CA GLU A 96 -11.10 -9.26 7.08
C GLU A 96 -11.86 -7.92 7.09
N MET A 97 -12.01 -7.34 5.91
CA MET A 97 -12.77 -6.12 5.69
C MET A 97 -14.16 -6.44 5.14
N ARG A 98 -15.11 -5.55 5.40
CA ARG A 98 -16.51 -5.70 4.99
C ARG A 98 -17.05 -4.43 4.38
N PHE A 99 -18.03 -4.58 3.50
CA PHE A 99 -18.85 -3.46 3.08
C PHE A 99 -19.85 -3.12 4.18
N VAL A 100 -19.76 -1.91 4.72
CA VAL A 100 -20.62 -1.40 5.79
C VAL A 100 -21.31 -0.13 5.29
N GLU A 101 -22.59 0.03 5.57
CA GLU A 101 -23.35 1.24 5.25
C GLU A 101 -23.99 1.81 6.50
N CYS A 102 -24.10 3.14 6.55
CA CYS A 102 -24.84 3.80 7.61
C CYS A 102 -26.31 3.39 7.60
N THR A 103 -26.83 2.92 8.73
CA THR A 103 -28.23 2.50 8.87
C THR A 103 -29.22 3.66 8.67
N PHE A 104 -28.77 4.91 8.81
CA PHE A 104 -29.60 6.11 8.68
C PHE A 104 -29.63 6.72 7.28
N CYS A 105 -28.49 6.82 6.59
CA CYS A 105 -28.39 7.52 5.30
C CYS A 105 -27.83 6.66 4.16
N LYS A 106 -27.49 5.39 4.42
CA LYS A 106 -26.91 4.43 3.47
C LYS A 106 -25.56 4.84 2.88
N PHE A 107 -24.91 5.88 3.41
CA PHE A 107 -23.57 6.25 3.02
C PHE A 107 -22.59 5.10 3.31
N PRO A 108 -21.77 4.66 2.32
CA PRO A 108 -20.74 3.65 2.53
C PRO A 108 -19.73 4.09 3.59
N HIS A 109 -19.38 3.20 4.50
CA HIS A 109 -18.53 3.49 5.64
C HIS A 109 -17.09 3.03 5.39
N LEU A 110 -16.14 3.92 5.65
CA LEU A 110 -14.70 3.65 5.63
C LEU A 110 -14.14 3.80 7.05
N ASP A 111 -13.60 2.71 7.58
CA ASP A 111 -12.75 2.74 8.76
C ASP A 111 -11.33 3.13 8.36
N LYS A 112 -10.90 4.30 8.83
CA LYS A 112 -9.59 4.89 8.54
C LYS A 112 -8.66 4.87 9.77
N ASP A 113 -7.37 4.99 9.51
CA ASP A 113 -6.30 5.15 10.51
C ASP A 113 -6.36 4.02 11.57
N TRP A 114 -6.41 4.34 12.87
CA TRP A 114 -6.55 3.33 13.94
C TRP A 114 -7.67 2.31 13.66
N PHE A 115 -8.81 2.76 13.14
CA PHE A 115 -9.97 1.89 12.91
C PHE A 115 -9.79 0.95 11.72
N SER A 116 -8.89 1.26 10.78
CA SER A 116 -8.61 0.43 9.59
C SER A 116 -7.94 -0.91 9.90
N VAL A 117 -7.46 -1.08 11.13
CA VAL A 117 -6.79 -2.29 11.62
C VAL A 117 -7.33 -2.80 12.96
N HIS A 118 -8.39 -2.15 13.49
CA HIS A 118 -9.03 -2.53 14.75
C HIS A 118 -10.54 -2.73 14.55
N ALA A 119 -10.95 -3.99 14.41
CA ALA A 119 -12.35 -4.35 14.22
C ALA A 119 -13.23 -3.87 15.38
N HIS A 120 -14.39 -3.29 15.06
CA HIS A 120 -15.34 -2.74 16.03
C HIS A 120 -16.78 -2.84 15.49
N ARG A 121 -17.76 -2.34 16.26
CA ARG A 121 -19.18 -2.37 15.88
C ARG A 121 -19.84 -1.00 15.82
N THR A 122 -19.26 0.02 16.44
CA THR A 122 -19.86 1.35 16.57
C THR A 122 -19.12 2.32 15.68
N HIS A 123 -19.78 2.85 14.67
CA HIS A 123 -19.20 3.68 13.63
C HIS A 123 -19.78 5.09 13.67
N LEU A 124 -18.98 6.10 13.33
CA LEU A 124 -19.42 7.47 13.09
C LEU A 124 -19.54 7.70 11.59
N CYS A 125 -20.75 7.93 11.09
CA CYS A 125 -20.97 8.10 9.65
C CYS A 125 -20.46 9.45 9.14
N SER A 126 -19.54 9.44 8.17
CA SER A 126 -19.05 10.67 7.52
C SER A 126 -20.10 11.38 6.66
N GLY A 127 -21.13 10.68 6.18
CA GLY A 127 -22.19 11.27 5.35
C GLY A 127 -23.24 12.07 6.14
N CYS A 128 -23.65 11.60 7.32
CA CYS A 128 -24.70 12.26 8.11
C CYS A 128 -24.31 12.61 9.55
N GLY A 129 -23.09 12.29 9.99
CA GLY A 129 -22.58 12.58 11.34
C GLY A 129 -23.20 11.75 12.47
N LYS A 130 -24.07 10.78 12.17
CA LYS A 130 -24.71 9.94 13.19
C LYS A 130 -23.83 8.74 13.56
N LEU A 131 -23.84 8.41 14.85
CA LEU A 131 -23.33 7.13 15.34
C LEU A 131 -24.31 6.02 14.97
N PHE A 132 -23.83 4.95 14.35
CA PHE A 132 -24.59 3.75 14.08
C PHE A 132 -23.81 2.51 14.54
N ARG A 133 -24.52 1.39 14.66
CA ARG A 133 -23.94 0.13 15.11
C ARG A 133 -24.17 -0.95 14.07
N ASP A 134 -23.11 -1.66 13.71
CA ASP A 134 -23.18 -2.85 12.86
C ASP A 134 -23.49 -4.10 13.72
N GLU A 135 -24.10 -5.10 13.08
CA GLU A 135 -24.47 -6.37 13.73
C GLU A 135 -23.21 -7.19 14.06
N VAL A 136 -22.24 -7.16 13.15
CA VAL A 136 -21.00 -7.93 13.23
C VAL A 136 -19.83 -7.01 13.57
N ARG A 137 -18.87 -7.52 14.34
CA ARG A 137 -17.61 -6.80 14.59
C ARG A 137 -16.74 -6.93 13.34
N GLY A 138 -16.33 -5.80 12.75
CA GLY A 138 -15.55 -5.82 11.52
C GLY A 138 -14.82 -4.49 11.26
N ILE A 139 -14.17 -4.43 10.11
CA ILE A 139 -13.52 -3.23 9.57
C ILE A 139 -14.26 -2.87 8.28
N GLY A 140 -14.91 -1.71 8.25
CA GLY A 140 -15.64 -1.19 7.11
C GLY A 140 -14.70 -0.65 6.04
N ASN A 141 -14.83 -1.09 4.80
CA ASN A 141 -14.15 -0.50 3.66
C ASN A 141 -15.04 -0.59 2.39
N PRO A 142 -15.37 0.53 1.72
CA PRO A 142 -16.20 0.55 0.53
C PRO A 142 -15.65 -0.29 -0.63
N ALA A 143 -14.33 -0.41 -0.74
CA ALA A 143 -13.66 -1.15 -1.81
C ALA A 143 -14.02 -2.65 -1.84
N VAL A 144 -14.47 -3.21 -0.72
CA VAL A 144 -14.93 -4.61 -0.64
C VAL A 144 -16.07 -4.87 -1.63
N LYS A 145 -16.86 -3.85 -1.98
CA LYS A 145 -17.95 -3.96 -2.96
C LYS A 145 -17.48 -4.32 -4.37
N ILE A 146 -16.20 -4.09 -4.71
CA ILE A 146 -15.66 -4.56 -5.99
C ILE A 146 -15.82 -6.07 -6.12
N ARG A 147 -15.43 -6.81 -5.08
CA ARG A 147 -15.39 -8.29 -5.13
C ARG A 147 -16.78 -8.88 -5.34
N SER A 148 -17.83 -8.23 -4.85
CA SER A 148 -19.22 -8.66 -5.10
C SER A 148 -19.76 -8.16 -6.45
N ALA A 149 -19.24 -7.06 -6.98
CA ALA A 149 -19.64 -6.51 -8.28
C ALA A 149 -18.94 -7.20 -9.47
N PHE A 150 -17.74 -7.73 -9.24
CA PHE A 150 -16.91 -8.39 -10.24
C PHE A 150 -16.51 -9.76 -9.67
N ASP A 151 -17.17 -10.82 -10.13
CA ASP A 151 -16.95 -12.21 -9.71
C ASP A 151 -15.61 -12.75 -10.26
N HIS A 152 -14.51 -12.18 -9.78
CA HIS A 152 -13.15 -12.54 -10.15
C HIS A 152 -12.36 -12.76 -8.87
N SER A 153 -11.99 -14.02 -8.65
CA SER A 153 -10.96 -14.37 -7.68
C SER A 153 -9.64 -14.47 -8.42
N HIS A 154 -8.60 -13.91 -7.82
CA HIS A 154 -7.22 -14.08 -8.28
C HIS A 154 -6.40 -14.68 -7.14
N ARG A 155 -5.34 -15.38 -7.49
CA ARG A 155 -4.35 -15.85 -6.55
C ARG A 155 -3.12 -14.98 -6.65
N LEU A 156 -2.48 -14.77 -5.51
CA LEU A 156 -1.15 -14.23 -5.44
C LEU A 156 -0.17 -15.39 -5.62
N GLN A 157 0.83 -15.19 -6.46
CA GLN A 157 1.95 -16.09 -6.61
C GLN A 157 3.25 -15.32 -6.45
N PRO A 158 4.24 -15.84 -5.70
CA PRO A 158 5.55 -15.21 -5.67
C PRO A 158 6.13 -15.08 -7.07
N SER A 159 6.67 -13.90 -7.39
CA SER A 159 7.43 -13.70 -8.62
C SER A 159 8.56 -14.74 -8.71
N GLN A 160 8.84 -15.23 -9.91
CA GLN A 160 9.93 -16.17 -10.15
C GLN A 160 11.24 -15.45 -10.52
N GLN A 161 11.23 -14.11 -10.51
CA GLN A 161 12.36 -13.29 -10.90
C GLN A 161 13.16 -12.78 -9.69
N SER A 162 14.46 -12.59 -9.90
CA SER A 162 15.38 -11.93 -8.97
C SER A 162 15.95 -10.67 -9.59
N CYS A 163 16.17 -9.63 -8.79
CA CYS A 163 16.80 -8.38 -9.19
C CYS A 163 18.06 -8.13 -8.36
N ASP A 164 19.19 -7.95 -9.02
CA ASP A 164 20.46 -7.54 -8.40
C ASP A 164 20.99 -6.34 -9.17
N ILE A 165 20.98 -5.18 -8.53
CA ILE A 165 21.29 -3.90 -9.17
C ILE A 165 22.21 -3.03 -8.31
N ARG A 166 22.88 -2.08 -8.97
CA ARG A 166 23.60 -1.00 -8.32
C ARG A 166 22.91 0.32 -8.58
N GLN A 167 22.77 1.17 -7.57
CA GLN A 167 22.12 2.47 -7.74
C GLN A 167 22.87 3.37 -8.74
N SER A 168 24.20 3.20 -8.85
CA SER A 168 25.03 3.92 -9.82
C SER A 168 24.61 3.70 -11.28
N ASP A 169 23.96 2.59 -11.57
CA ASP A 169 23.54 2.22 -12.92
C ASP A 169 22.21 2.89 -13.32
N TYR A 170 21.51 3.50 -12.34
CA TYR A 170 20.22 4.17 -12.50
C TYR A 170 20.27 5.62 -12.00
N PRO A 171 21.01 6.52 -12.68
CA PRO A 171 21.24 7.88 -12.21
C PRO A 171 19.97 8.75 -12.10
N GLY A 172 18.85 8.35 -12.70
CA GLY A 172 17.53 8.98 -12.52
C GLY A 172 16.87 8.68 -11.18
N GLY A 173 17.36 7.66 -10.46
CA GLY A 173 16.84 7.17 -9.21
C GLY A 173 16.13 5.83 -9.34
N ILE A 174 15.69 5.31 -8.20
CA ILE A 174 14.94 4.07 -8.04
C ILE A 174 13.75 4.29 -7.10
N GLN A 175 12.67 3.57 -7.32
CA GLN A 175 11.49 3.54 -6.45
C GLN A 175 11.16 2.09 -6.06
N ILE A 176 10.81 1.85 -4.80
CA ILE A 176 10.57 0.52 -4.23
C ILE A 176 9.23 0.49 -3.50
N TRP A 177 8.41 -0.51 -3.83
CA TRP A 177 7.17 -0.84 -3.13
C TRP A 177 7.14 -2.32 -2.74
N GLY A 178 6.37 -2.64 -1.71
CA GLY A 178 5.98 -4.03 -1.46
C GLY A 178 4.72 -4.32 -2.24
N SER A 179 4.64 -5.47 -2.91
CA SER A 179 3.39 -5.86 -3.58
C SER A 179 2.25 -5.95 -2.57
N ASN A 180 1.09 -5.42 -2.90
CA ASN A 180 -0.14 -5.64 -2.16
C ASN A 180 -1.20 -6.25 -3.07
N PRO A 181 -2.13 -7.06 -2.53
CA PRO A 181 -3.18 -7.66 -3.34
C PRO A 181 -4.01 -6.60 -4.07
N ALA A 182 -4.36 -6.88 -5.32
CA ALA A 182 -5.21 -6.01 -6.09
C ALA A 182 -6.63 -5.94 -5.50
N LEU A 183 -7.20 -4.75 -5.55
CA LEU A 183 -8.63 -4.49 -5.33
C LEU A 183 -9.47 -5.19 -6.39
N LEU A 184 -8.98 -5.15 -7.64
CA LEU A 184 -9.54 -5.83 -8.81
C LEU A 184 -8.38 -6.38 -9.64
N TRP A 185 -8.48 -7.65 -10.03
CA TRP A 185 -7.59 -8.26 -11.01
C TRP A 185 -8.41 -9.12 -11.97
N THR A 186 -8.41 -8.76 -13.25
CA THR A 186 -9.18 -9.47 -14.28
C THR A 186 -8.31 -10.11 -15.37
N ALA A 187 -6.98 -10.04 -15.25
CA ALA A 187 -6.10 -10.72 -16.18
C ALA A 187 -6.22 -12.23 -16.01
N ASN A 188 -6.09 -12.99 -17.10
CA ASN A 188 -6.12 -14.46 -17.09
C ASN A 188 -4.75 -15.05 -16.70
N ARG A 189 -4.20 -14.56 -15.60
CA ARG A 189 -2.98 -15.05 -14.94
C ARG A 189 -3.06 -14.68 -13.47
N ASP A 190 -2.24 -15.33 -12.65
CA ASP A 190 -2.14 -14.97 -11.25
C ASP A 190 -1.44 -13.61 -11.09
N GLU A 191 -1.74 -12.92 -9.99
CA GLU A 191 -1.08 -11.68 -9.62
C GLU A 191 0.27 -12.03 -8.97
N GLU A 192 1.33 -11.34 -9.36
CA GLU A 192 2.66 -11.57 -8.80
C GLU A 192 2.86 -10.79 -7.49
N GLU A 193 3.35 -11.47 -6.45
CA GLU A 193 3.79 -10.85 -5.20
C GLU A 193 5.31 -10.83 -5.07
N GLY A 194 5.83 -9.80 -4.40
CA GLY A 194 7.25 -9.53 -4.24
C GLY A 194 7.52 -8.07 -3.91
N ILE A 195 8.66 -7.57 -4.38
CA ILE A 195 9.07 -6.17 -4.32
C ILE A 195 8.96 -5.61 -5.73
N HIS A 196 8.17 -4.56 -5.87
CA HIS A 196 8.01 -3.86 -7.13
C HIS A 196 9.05 -2.75 -7.22
N ILE A 197 9.77 -2.70 -8.35
CA ILE A 197 10.88 -1.76 -8.56
C ILE A 197 10.66 -0.97 -9.84
N HIS A 198 10.76 0.35 -9.73
CA HIS A 198 11.07 1.20 -10.86
C HIS A 198 12.52 1.66 -10.79
N ALA A 199 13.23 1.60 -11.91
CA ALA A 199 14.58 2.14 -12.02
C ALA A 199 14.71 2.96 -13.30
N PHE A 200 15.30 4.16 -13.20
CA PHE A 200 15.20 5.16 -14.25
C PHE A 200 16.55 5.46 -14.91
N ASP A 201 16.47 5.83 -16.20
CA ASP A 201 17.59 6.41 -16.92
C ASP A 201 18.07 7.74 -16.32
N HIS A 202 19.19 8.27 -16.80
CA HIS A 202 19.79 9.51 -16.27
C HIS A 202 18.80 10.69 -16.16
N ASP A 203 17.93 10.82 -17.16
CA ASP A 203 17.01 11.94 -17.25
C ASP A 203 15.76 11.74 -16.39
N GLY A 204 15.57 10.55 -15.81
CA GLY A 204 14.42 10.22 -14.97
C GLY A 204 13.12 10.08 -15.76
N THR A 205 13.20 9.85 -17.06
CA THR A 205 12.03 9.87 -17.97
C THR A 205 11.66 8.50 -18.50
N THR A 206 12.62 7.57 -18.54
CA THR A 206 12.40 6.23 -19.07
C THR A 206 12.61 5.19 -17.98
N PHE A 207 11.64 4.27 -17.83
CA PHE A 207 11.82 3.06 -17.05
C PHE A 207 12.82 2.14 -17.73
N LEU A 208 13.93 1.85 -17.06
CA LEU A 208 14.85 0.78 -17.41
C LEU A 208 14.44 -0.53 -16.72
N ILE A 209 13.79 -0.43 -15.55
CA ILE A 209 13.12 -1.51 -14.85
C ILE A 209 11.71 -1.06 -14.45
N ASP A 210 10.72 -1.91 -14.70
CA ASP A 210 9.33 -1.85 -14.22
C ASP A 210 8.84 -3.31 -14.08
N ASP A 211 9.13 -3.94 -12.94
CA ASP A 211 8.70 -5.32 -12.67
C ASP A 211 8.65 -5.64 -11.16
N THR A 212 8.10 -6.82 -10.84
CA THR A 212 7.99 -7.35 -9.48
C THR A 212 8.90 -8.56 -9.29
N TYR A 213 9.67 -8.57 -8.20
CA TYR A 213 10.71 -9.57 -7.93
C TYR A 213 10.53 -10.21 -6.56
N SER A 214 10.77 -11.52 -6.44
CA SER A 214 10.72 -12.20 -5.13
C SER A 214 12.01 -12.04 -4.33
N GLU A 215 13.13 -11.80 -5.01
CA GLU A 215 14.43 -11.53 -4.39
C GLU A 215 15.02 -10.25 -4.97
N VAL A 216 15.40 -9.32 -4.09
CA VAL A 216 15.99 -8.03 -4.48
C VAL A 216 17.24 -7.76 -3.67
N THR A 217 18.32 -7.44 -4.37
CA THR A 217 19.56 -6.93 -3.81
C THR A 217 19.92 -5.62 -4.49
N ILE A 218 20.19 -4.57 -3.70
CA ILE A 218 20.59 -3.25 -4.20
C ILE A 218 21.88 -2.86 -3.50
N ASP A 219 22.95 -2.64 -4.26
CA ASP A 219 24.28 -2.32 -3.73
C ASP A 219 24.78 -3.33 -2.66
N ASN A 220 24.51 -4.62 -2.87
CA ASN A 220 24.77 -5.74 -1.94
C ASN A 220 23.92 -5.73 -0.66
N VAL A 221 22.90 -4.88 -0.56
CA VAL A 221 21.92 -4.88 0.52
C VAL A 221 20.71 -5.68 0.08
N ARG A 222 20.48 -6.83 0.71
CA ARG A 222 19.31 -7.68 0.45
C ARG A 222 18.07 -7.10 1.11
N LEU A 223 16.97 -7.04 0.35
CA LEU A 223 15.67 -6.60 0.86
C LEU A 223 14.78 -7.81 1.18
N ASP A 224 14.02 -7.72 2.28
CA ASP A 224 13.02 -8.71 2.67
C ASP A 224 11.63 -8.24 2.19
N PRO A 225 10.95 -8.96 1.27
CA PRO A 225 9.65 -8.56 0.75
C PRO A 225 8.58 -8.36 1.83
N LYS A 226 8.61 -9.14 2.92
CA LYS A 226 7.67 -8.99 4.04
C LYS A 226 7.91 -7.68 4.77
N LEU A 227 9.17 -7.34 5.05
CA LEU A 227 9.53 -6.10 5.74
C LEU A 227 9.17 -4.87 4.89
N VAL A 228 9.45 -4.92 3.58
CA VAL A 228 9.08 -3.88 2.60
C VAL A 228 7.56 -3.67 2.60
N ARG A 229 6.78 -4.75 2.47
CA ARG A 229 5.31 -4.71 2.44
C ARG A 229 4.72 -4.16 3.74
N VAL A 230 5.23 -4.61 4.89
CA VAL A 230 4.77 -4.11 6.19
C VAL A 230 5.15 -2.64 6.40
N MET A 231 6.35 -2.22 5.97
CA MET A 231 6.74 -0.81 6.04
C MET A 231 5.85 0.07 5.15
N MET A 232 5.47 -0.41 3.96
CA MET A 232 4.55 0.31 3.08
C MET A 232 3.20 0.56 3.76
N ALA A 233 2.63 -0.45 4.40
CA ALA A 233 1.39 -0.30 5.15
C ALA A 233 1.55 0.58 6.41
N GLN A 234 2.67 0.47 7.12
CA GLN A 234 2.98 1.32 8.28
C GLN A 234 3.12 2.80 7.92
N SER A 235 3.76 3.11 6.79
CA SER A 235 3.90 4.48 6.26
C SER A 235 2.55 5.11 5.89
N ALA A 236 1.53 4.29 5.65
CA ALA A 236 0.16 4.74 5.39
C ALA A 236 -0.68 4.96 6.67
N LEU A 237 -0.10 4.84 7.87
CA LEU A 237 -0.82 4.98 9.14
C LEU A 237 -0.34 6.19 9.97
N PRO A 238 -1.05 7.33 9.92
CA PRO A 238 -0.72 8.53 10.70
C PRO A 238 -0.46 8.30 12.18
N TYR A 239 -1.27 7.49 12.87
CA TYR A 239 -1.16 7.35 14.32
C TYR A 239 0.15 6.71 14.81
N ILE A 240 0.86 5.98 13.95
CA ILE A 240 2.19 5.40 14.23
C ILE A 240 3.34 6.16 13.58
N SER A 241 3.05 7.24 12.85
CA SER A 241 4.08 8.06 12.23
C SER A 241 5.12 8.52 13.26
N GLY A 242 6.40 8.36 12.90
CA GLY A 242 7.54 8.71 13.77
C GLY A 242 7.70 7.80 15.00
N ARG A 243 6.95 6.69 15.08
CA ARG A 243 7.07 5.67 16.13
C ARG A 243 7.60 4.33 15.62
N VAL A 244 7.63 4.13 14.30
CA VAL A 244 8.25 2.97 13.67
C VAL A 244 9.75 3.23 13.55
N MET A 245 10.57 2.26 13.95
CA MET A 245 12.02 2.41 14.00
C MET A 245 12.74 1.07 13.90
N ASP A 246 14.03 1.13 13.54
CA ASP A 246 14.93 -0.01 13.68
C ASP A 246 15.29 -0.21 15.16
N ILE A 247 15.14 -1.44 15.63
CA ILE A 247 15.46 -1.86 17.00
C ILE A 247 16.28 -3.13 16.90
N PHE A 248 17.47 -3.12 17.49
CA PHE A 248 18.38 -4.26 17.52
C PHE A 248 18.63 -4.74 18.94
N CYS A 249 18.86 -6.05 19.08
CA CYS A 249 19.21 -6.64 20.34
C CYS A 249 20.62 -6.25 20.77
N GLN A 250 20.76 -5.54 21.89
CA GLN A 250 22.07 -5.17 22.44
C GLN A 250 22.89 -6.38 22.92
N THR A 251 22.25 -7.53 23.13
CA THR A 251 22.93 -8.77 23.57
C THR A 251 23.45 -9.60 22.42
N CYS A 252 22.68 -9.75 21.33
CA CYS A 252 23.04 -10.65 20.22
C CYS A 252 23.12 -9.98 18.84
N GLY A 253 22.85 -8.68 18.74
CA GLY A 253 22.86 -7.92 17.48
C GLY A 253 21.67 -8.15 16.55
N THR A 254 20.82 -9.15 16.81
CA THR A 254 19.68 -9.48 15.94
C THR A 254 18.68 -8.32 15.88
N ALA A 255 18.29 -7.93 14.67
CA ALA A 255 17.23 -6.94 14.45
C ALA A 255 15.86 -7.48 14.90
N HIS A 256 15.06 -6.63 15.52
CA HIS A 256 13.73 -6.97 16.03
C HIS A 256 12.65 -6.47 15.07
N PHE A 257 11.69 -7.34 14.80
CA PHE A 257 10.55 -7.06 13.95
C PHE A 257 9.27 -7.41 14.68
N ASP A 258 8.42 -6.40 14.89
CA ASP A 258 7.09 -6.59 15.43
C ASP A 258 6.17 -7.17 14.35
N GLU A 259 5.35 -8.14 14.75
CA GLU A 259 4.45 -8.86 13.85
C GLU A 259 3.01 -8.79 14.36
N GLY A 260 2.05 -8.98 13.45
CA GLY A 260 0.62 -8.94 13.77
C GLY A 260 0.23 -7.57 14.35
N GLU A 261 -0.54 -7.58 15.44
CA GLU A 261 -1.01 -6.35 16.10
C GLU A 261 0.15 -5.47 16.63
N LEU A 262 1.27 -6.07 17.03
CA LEU A 262 2.43 -5.31 17.53
C LEU A 262 3.10 -4.50 16.41
N ALA A 263 2.98 -4.94 15.15
CA ALA A 263 3.46 -4.18 13.99
C ALA A 263 2.67 -2.88 13.74
N LEU A 264 1.58 -2.68 14.48
CA LEU A 264 0.62 -1.61 14.28
C LEU A 264 0.30 -0.84 15.57
N THR A 265 0.62 -1.38 16.74
CA THR A 265 0.23 -0.77 18.02
C THR A 265 1.48 -0.39 18.82
N PRO A 266 1.83 0.91 18.94
CA PRO A 266 3.02 1.32 19.67
C PRO A 266 3.05 0.80 21.11
N HIS A 267 4.12 0.10 21.48
CA HIS A 267 4.29 -0.53 22.79
C HIS A 267 5.70 -0.31 23.36
N ASN A 268 5.85 -0.57 24.67
CA ASN A 268 7.13 -0.41 25.38
C ASN A 268 7.93 -1.71 25.45
N ASP A 269 7.23 -2.85 25.43
CA ASP A 269 7.79 -4.16 25.74
C ASP A 269 8.20 -4.86 24.45
N HIS A 270 9.49 -4.82 24.15
CA HIS A 270 10.09 -5.50 23.02
C HIS A 270 10.93 -6.67 23.53
N CYS A 271 10.84 -7.83 22.89
CA CYS A 271 11.60 -9.02 23.28
C CYS A 271 12.32 -9.61 22.07
N CYS A 272 13.62 -9.80 22.16
CA CYS A 272 14.39 -10.40 21.09
C CYS A 272 13.95 -11.84 20.86
N LYS A 273 13.52 -12.17 19.64
CA LYS A 273 13.12 -13.54 19.27
C LYS A 273 14.28 -14.54 19.30
N SER A 274 15.53 -14.06 19.15
CA SER A 274 16.72 -14.90 19.13
C SER A 274 17.19 -15.31 20.53
N CYS A 275 17.31 -14.36 21.47
CA CYS A 275 17.89 -14.63 22.80
C CYS A 275 16.97 -14.32 23.99
N GLY A 276 15.75 -13.81 23.75
CA GLY A 276 14.78 -13.49 24.81
C GLY A 276 15.07 -12.21 25.60
N ALA A 277 16.16 -11.49 25.31
CA ALA A 277 16.50 -10.25 25.99
C ALA A 277 15.42 -9.18 25.77
N LYS A 278 15.10 -8.42 26.82
CA LYS A 278 14.23 -7.24 26.71
C LYS A 278 14.96 -6.16 25.93
N LEU A 279 14.27 -5.61 24.94
CA LEU A 279 14.78 -4.55 24.10
C LEU A 279 14.16 -3.23 24.53
N ARG A 280 14.90 -2.15 24.31
CA ARG A 280 14.40 -0.79 24.48
C ARG A 280 14.71 -0.03 23.21
N ALA A 281 13.72 0.67 22.70
CA ALA A 281 13.92 1.67 21.66
C ALA A 281 15.01 2.66 22.08
N THR A 282 15.91 2.97 21.15
CA THR A 282 16.90 4.02 21.35
C THR A 282 16.21 5.38 21.22
N GLY A 283 16.21 6.17 22.29
CA GLY A 283 15.70 7.55 22.28
C GLY A 283 14.73 7.87 23.41
N ARG A 284 14.01 9.00 23.26
CA ARG A 284 13.05 9.51 24.25
C ARG A 284 11.62 8.97 24.07
N LEU A 285 11.33 8.35 22.93
CA LEU A 285 10.02 7.80 22.64
C LEU A 285 9.81 6.51 23.45
N ARG A 286 8.76 6.49 24.29
CA ARG A 286 8.45 5.33 25.14
C ARG A 286 7.80 4.19 24.36
N LYS A 287 6.77 4.52 23.58
CA LYS A 287 5.97 3.57 22.79
C LYS A 287 6.37 3.63 21.32
N THR A 288 6.86 2.52 20.80
CA THR A 288 7.42 2.38 19.45
C THR A 288 6.92 1.08 18.80
N VAL A 289 7.17 0.96 17.50
CA VAL A 289 6.98 -0.24 16.69
C VAL A 289 8.31 -0.55 16.00
N ALA A 290 8.71 -1.81 15.99
CA ALA A 290 9.98 -2.25 15.41
C ALA A 290 9.80 -2.73 13.97
N ASN A 291 10.50 -2.09 13.04
CA ASN A 291 10.66 -2.60 11.68
C ASN A 291 12.11 -2.39 11.21
N PRO A 292 12.90 -3.47 11.04
CA PRO A 292 14.30 -3.38 10.61
C PRO A 292 14.50 -2.70 9.26
N MET A 293 13.44 -2.64 8.43
CA MET A 293 13.51 -2.01 7.12
C MET A 293 13.97 -0.55 7.18
N TYR A 294 13.68 0.18 8.27
CA TYR A 294 14.19 1.54 8.47
C TYR A 294 15.73 1.60 8.42
N GLY A 295 16.41 0.70 9.13
CA GLY A 295 17.88 0.63 9.13
C GLY A 295 18.43 0.14 7.79
N VAL A 296 17.70 -0.75 7.10
CA VAL A 296 18.05 -1.20 5.74
C VAL A 296 17.97 -0.03 4.74
N LEU A 297 16.93 0.82 4.82
CA LEU A 297 16.81 2.00 3.97
C LEU A 297 17.89 3.05 4.27
N ASP A 298 18.27 3.23 5.53
CA ASP A 298 19.40 4.09 5.89
C ASP A 298 20.72 3.58 5.29
N GLN A 299 20.94 2.26 5.25
CA GLN A 299 22.11 1.67 4.58
C GLN A 299 22.09 1.91 3.07
N LEU A 300 20.93 1.75 2.41
CA LEU A 300 20.79 2.07 0.98
C LEU A 300 21.03 3.55 0.70
N ALA A 301 20.55 4.43 1.57
CA ALA A 301 20.69 5.88 1.42
C ALA A 301 22.16 6.34 1.41
N VAL A 302 23.06 5.64 2.11
CA VAL A 302 24.50 5.94 2.11
C VAL A 302 25.13 5.77 0.72
N LEU A 303 24.61 4.85 -0.08
CA LEU A 303 25.13 4.53 -1.42
C LEU A 303 24.29 5.15 -2.55
N ALA A 304 23.26 5.91 -2.20
CA ALA A 304 22.35 6.49 -3.16
C ALA A 304 23.03 7.59 -3.99
N VAL A 305 22.80 7.57 -5.30
CA VAL A 305 23.26 8.61 -6.23
C VAL A 305 22.58 9.96 -5.91
N ARG A 306 21.35 9.91 -5.42
CA ARG A 306 20.52 11.05 -5.00
C ARG A 306 19.98 10.80 -3.61
N GLU A 307 19.81 11.85 -2.82
CA GLU A 307 19.20 11.72 -1.49
C GLU A 307 17.77 11.16 -1.63
N PRO A 308 17.41 10.11 -0.88
CA PRO A 308 16.04 9.61 -0.91
C PRO A 308 15.03 10.69 -0.50
N GLN A 309 13.93 10.79 -1.24
CA GLN A 309 12.84 11.68 -0.92
C GLN A 309 12.25 11.34 0.46
N ARG A 310 12.21 12.33 1.36
CA ARG A 310 11.58 12.20 2.67
C ARG A 310 10.16 12.74 2.61
N HIS A 311 9.18 11.86 2.48
CA HIS A 311 7.79 12.27 2.48
C HIS A 311 7.30 12.55 3.91
N LYS A 312 6.62 13.69 4.08
CA LYS A 312 5.77 13.85 5.26
C LYS A 312 4.62 12.84 5.16
N PRO A 313 4.14 12.27 6.28
CA PRO A 313 3.00 11.36 6.25
C PRO A 313 1.83 12.04 5.57
N TYR A 314 1.45 11.53 4.40
CA TYR A 314 0.52 12.14 3.46
C TYR A 314 -0.85 12.42 4.10
N LEU A 315 -1.28 11.53 4.98
CA LEU A 315 -2.58 11.60 5.65
C LEU A 315 -2.63 12.59 6.83
N LEU A 316 -1.51 13.26 7.18
CA LEU A 316 -1.46 14.28 8.24
C LEU A 316 -1.82 15.69 7.77
N THR A 317 -2.13 15.91 6.48
CA THR A 317 -2.66 17.21 6.01
C THR A 317 -4.16 17.39 6.33
N GLU A 318 -4.69 16.71 7.36
CA GLU A 318 -6.05 16.89 7.88
C GLU A 318 -6.21 18.07 8.86
N ILE A 319 -5.25 19.02 8.90
CA ILE A 319 -5.32 20.22 9.74
C ILE A 319 -5.71 21.45 8.92
#